data_AF-A0A0J7J491-F1
#
_entry.id   AF-A0A0J7J491-F1
#
_cell.length_a   1.000
_cell.length_b   1.000
_cell.length_c   1.000
_cell.angle_alpha   90.00
_cell.angle_beta   90.00
_cell.angle_gamma   90.00
#
_symmetry.space_group_name_H-M   'P 1'
#
loop_
_entity.id
_entity.type
_entity.pdbx_description
1 polymer ?
#
loop_
_entity_poly.entity_id
_entity_poly.type
_entity_poly.pdbx_seq_one_letter_code
_entity_poly.pdbx_strand_id
1 'polypeptide(L)'
;MAGVNLQWRIETERLERALQALADRGGNARPAFEAIGEDLLLSHRDRFDAQESPEGEPWEPLSEAYRKRKKRRKDEILVLNTYLRDTQRYRADADQLEYGSDRVYAATHQFGDDERGIPARPWLGLSPDDERAAVQTLLDFMGHPLGLN
;
A
#
# COMPACT_ATOMS: atom_id res chain seq x y z
N MET A 1 -6.38 27.86 -0.50
CA MET A 1 -5.67 26.56 -0.51
C MET A 1 -6.74 25.49 -0.48
N ALA A 2 -7.05 24.88 -1.61
CA ALA A 2 -8.10 23.86 -1.69
C ALA A 2 -7.50 22.53 -1.24
N GLY A 3 -7.75 22.16 0.01
CA GLY A 3 -7.44 20.83 0.52
C GLY A 3 -8.51 19.87 0.03
N VAL A 4 -8.12 18.90 -0.79
CA VAL A 4 -8.96 17.75 -1.07
C VAL A 4 -9.04 16.92 0.21
N ASN A 5 -10.25 16.78 0.75
CA ASN A 5 -10.55 15.95 1.91
C ASN A 5 -11.14 14.63 1.39
N LEU A 6 -10.31 13.60 1.30
CA LEU A 6 -10.77 12.24 0.98
C LEU A 6 -11.18 11.58 2.30
N GLN A 7 -12.49 11.46 2.52
CA GLN A 7 -13.04 10.67 3.62
C GLN A 7 -12.93 9.19 3.25
N TRP A 8 -11.94 8.51 3.83
CA TRP A 8 -11.94 7.06 3.92
C TRP A 8 -12.75 6.69 5.16
N ARG A 9 -13.91 6.09 4.97
CA ARG A 9 -14.73 5.58 6.07
C ARG A 9 -15.23 4.21 5.68
N ILE A 10 -14.54 3.20 6.19
CA ILE A 10 -15.00 1.92 6.75
C ILE A 10 -13.79 0.96 6.67
N GLU A 11 -13.41 0.40 7.83
CA GLU A 11 -12.25 -0.48 8.16
C GLU A 11 -11.04 0.14 8.87
N THR A 12 -10.78 1.45 8.76
CA THR A 12 -9.68 2.11 9.50
C THR A 12 -9.86 2.05 11.03
N GLU A 13 -11.11 2.06 11.53
CA GLU A 13 -11.35 2.10 12.98
C GLU A 13 -10.83 0.86 13.73
N ARG A 14 -10.82 -0.33 13.09
CA ARG A 14 -10.31 -1.56 13.74
C ARG A 14 -8.81 -1.51 13.88
N LEU A 15 -8.12 -1.07 12.83
CA LEU A 15 -6.68 -0.86 12.83
C LEU A 15 -6.28 0.21 13.84
N GLU A 16 -6.97 1.36 13.83
CA GLU A 16 -6.76 2.43 14.81
C GLU A 16 -6.96 1.94 16.26
N ARG A 17 -8.01 1.16 16.52
CA ARG A 17 -8.22 0.57 17.85
C ARG A 17 -7.12 -0.41 18.25
N ALA A 18 -6.64 -1.24 17.33
CA ALA A 18 -5.53 -2.15 17.60
C ALA A 18 -4.24 -1.38 17.90
N LEU A 19 -3.94 -0.34 17.13
CA LEU A 19 -2.80 0.55 17.35
C LEU A 19 -2.90 1.30 18.68
N GLN A 20 -4.07 1.83 19.02
CA GLN A 20 -4.29 2.48 20.31
C GLN A 20 -4.09 1.51 21.48
N ALA A 21 -4.63 0.30 21.37
CA ALA A 21 -4.49 -0.74 22.39
C ALA A 21 -3.02 -1.22 22.57
N LEU A 22 -2.20 -1.12 21.53
CA LEU A 22 -0.75 -1.35 21.59
C LEU A 22 -0.05 -0.19 22.29
N ALA A 23 -0.37 1.04 21.91
CA ALA A 23 0.18 2.25 22.51
C ALA A 23 -0.10 2.32 24.02
N ASP A 24 -1.33 2.01 24.43
CA ASP A 24 -1.75 1.99 25.84
C ASP A 24 -0.97 0.97 26.69
N ARG A 25 -0.48 -0.11 26.06
CA ARG A 25 0.34 -1.14 26.72
C ARG A 25 1.82 -0.77 26.81
N GLY A 26 2.26 0.30 26.13
CA GLY A 26 3.66 0.75 26.12
C GLY A 26 4.65 -0.31 25.62
N GLY A 27 4.18 -1.25 24.80
CA GLY A 27 4.96 -2.37 24.29
C GLY A 27 5.77 -2.01 23.04
N ASN A 28 6.87 -2.75 22.81
CA ASN A 28 7.61 -2.69 21.56
C ASN A 28 6.91 -3.58 20.51
N ALA A 29 6.02 -3.01 19.70
CA ALA A 29 5.27 -3.71 18.65
C ALA A 29 6.07 -3.91 17.36
N ARG A 30 7.38 -3.58 17.36
CA ARG A 30 8.25 -3.76 16.20
C ARG A 30 8.17 -5.16 15.57
N PRO A 31 8.14 -6.29 16.32
CA PRO A 31 8.01 -7.61 15.69
C PRO A 31 6.71 -7.78 14.91
N ALA A 32 5.60 -7.20 15.38
CA ALA A 32 4.33 -7.21 14.65
C ALA A 32 4.41 -6.34 13.39
N PHE A 33 5.00 -5.15 13.47
CA PHE A 33 5.18 -4.28 12.31
C PHE A 33 6.16 -4.85 11.27
N GLU A 34 7.18 -5.59 11.69
CA GLU A 34 8.06 -6.33 10.77
C GLU A 34 7.26 -7.38 9.99
N ALA A 35 6.41 -8.18 10.67
CA ALA A 35 5.54 -9.14 10.01
C ALA A 35 4.56 -8.48 9.03
N ILE A 36 3.89 -7.39 9.44
CA ILE A 36 3.00 -6.62 8.56
C ILE A 36 3.77 -6.06 7.37
N GLY A 37 4.98 -5.55 7.57
CA GLY A 37 5.82 -5.04 6.49
C GLY A 37 6.14 -6.08 5.42
N GLU A 38 6.45 -7.32 5.82
CA GLU A 38 6.66 -8.44 4.90
C GLU A 38 5.39 -8.80 4.11
N ASP A 39 4.24 -8.86 4.78
CA ASP A 39 2.95 -9.12 4.13
C ASP A 39 2.62 -8.04 3.10
N LEU A 40 2.89 -6.77 3.41
CA LEU A 40 2.67 -5.66 2.48
C LEU A 40 3.58 -5.73 1.25
N LEU A 41 4.83 -6.18 1.39
CA LEU A 41 5.71 -6.38 0.24
C LEU A 41 5.14 -7.43 -0.73
N LEU A 42 4.58 -8.51 -0.19
CA LEU A 42 3.94 -9.56 -0.99
C LEU A 42 2.66 -9.06 -1.64
N SER A 43 1.75 -8.47 -0.87
CA SER A 43 0.45 -8.03 -1.40
C SER A 43 0.56 -6.91 -2.43
N HIS A 44 1.50 -5.97 -2.25
CA HIS A 44 1.77 -4.95 -3.27
C HIS A 44 2.35 -5.59 -4.53
N ARG A 45 3.24 -6.58 -4.42
CA ARG A 45 3.76 -7.28 -5.59
C ARG A 45 2.62 -7.97 -6.36
N ASP A 46 1.72 -8.64 -5.67
CA ASP A 46 0.58 -9.33 -6.27
C ASP A 46 -0.35 -8.34 -6.99
N ARG A 47 -0.63 -7.17 -6.38
CA ARG A 47 -1.41 -6.10 -7.03
C ARG A 47 -0.74 -5.52 -8.26
N PHE A 48 0.59 -5.37 -8.27
CA PHE A 48 1.31 -4.96 -9.48
C PHE A 48 1.21 -6.00 -10.60
N ASP A 49 1.24 -7.29 -10.26
CA ASP A 49 1.08 -8.38 -11.23
C ASP A 49 -0.36 -8.46 -11.75
N ALA A 50 -1.36 -8.16 -10.91
CA ALA A 50 -2.77 -8.00 -11.28
C ALA A 50 -3.09 -6.67 -11.99
N GLN A 51 -2.23 -5.66 -11.85
CA GLN A 51 -2.37 -4.30 -12.38
C GLN A 51 -3.58 -3.55 -11.80
N GLU A 52 -3.73 -3.62 -10.47
CA GLU A 52 -4.87 -3.05 -9.74
C GLU A 52 -4.42 -2.15 -8.58
N SER A 53 -5.31 -1.24 -8.18
CA SER A 53 -5.13 -0.40 -7.01
C SER A 53 -5.35 -1.19 -5.71
N PRO A 54 -5.00 -0.62 -4.53
CA PRO A 54 -5.32 -1.23 -3.24
C PRO A 54 -6.82 -1.51 -3.06
N GLU A 55 -7.69 -0.76 -3.72
CA GLU A 55 -9.14 -0.93 -3.68
C GLU A 55 -9.65 -2.02 -4.64
N GLY A 56 -8.75 -2.65 -5.40
CA GLY A 56 -9.08 -3.69 -6.40
C GLY A 56 -9.50 -3.12 -7.75
N GLU A 57 -9.34 -1.82 -7.99
CA GLU A 57 -9.69 -1.20 -9.26
C GLU A 57 -8.56 -1.37 -10.28
N PRO A 58 -8.82 -1.90 -11.50
CA PRO A 58 -7.80 -2.00 -12.53
C PRO A 58 -7.21 -0.63 -12.87
N TRP A 59 -5.88 -0.55 -12.97
CA TRP A 59 -5.22 0.70 -13.37
C TRP A 59 -5.59 1.11 -14.78
N GLU A 60 -5.55 2.42 -15.01
CA GLU A 60 -5.80 2.96 -16.35
C GLU A 60 -4.81 2.36 -17.37
N PRO A 61 -5.32 1.75 -18.45
CA PRO A 61 -4.51 1.11 -19.46
C PRO A 61 -3.42 2.01 -20.06
N LEU A 62 -2.37 1.40 -20.58
CA LEU A 62 -1.38 2.14 -21.37
C LEU A 62 -2.02 2.61 -22.68
N SER A 63 -1.79 3.87 -23.05
CA SER A 63 -2.19 4.34 -24.38
C SER A 63 -1.50 3.54 -25.48
N GLU A 64 -2.17 3.34 -26.61
CA GLU A 64 -1.62 2.54 -27.72
C GLU A 64 -0.29 3.14 -28.23
N ALA A 65 -0.20 4.46 -28.29
CA ALA A 65 1.01 5.19 -28.65
C ALA A 65 2.16 4.91 -27.66
N TYR A 66 1.88 4.93 -26.35
CA TYR A 66 2.87 4.60 -25.33
C TYR A 66 3.32 3.14 -25.45
N ARG A 67 2.37 2.21 -25.61
CA ARG A 67 2.64 0.78 -25.77
C ARG A 67 3.57 0.49 -26.94
N LYS A 68 3.40 1.18 -28.07
CA LYS A 68 4.28 1.06 -29.26
C LYS A 68 5.72 1.47 -28.97
N ARG A 69 5.94 2.54 -28.19
CA ARG A 69 7.28 3.06 -27.85
C ARG A 69 7.90 2.45 -26.59
N LYS A 70 7.12 1.74 -25.76
CA LYS A 70 7.60 1.13 -24.53
C LYS A 70 8.62 0.04 -24.86
N LYS A 71 9.80 0.12 -24.24
CA LYS A 71 10.94 -0.73 -24.61
C LYS A 71 10.74 -2.21 -24.25
N ARG A 72 10.04 -2.50 -23.16
CA ARG A 72 9.80 -3.85 -22.61
C ARG A 72 8.44 -3.91 -21.95
N ARG A 73 7.94 -5.14 -21.72
CA ARG A 73 6.72 -5.40 -20.94
C ARG A 73 5.55 -4.54 -21.41
N LYS A 74 5.28 -4.60 -22.71
CA LYS A 74 4.38 -3.65 -23.40
C LYS A 74 2.97 -3.67 -22.83
N ASP A 75 2.57 -4.79 -22.22
CA ASP A 75 1.23 -4.99 -21.68
C ASP A 75 1.17 -4.92 -20.14
N GLU A 76 2.29 -4.59 -19.46
CA GLU A 76 2.34 -4.46 -17.99
C GLU A 76 2.37 -2.97 -17.58
N ILE A 77 1.37 -2.51 -16.87
CA ILE A 77 1.24 -1.15 -16.36
C ILE A 77 2.19 -0.97 -15.15
N LEU A 78 2.80 0.22 -15.03
CA LEU A 78 3.82 0.56 -14.01
C LEU A 78 5.10 -0.32 -13.99
N VAL A 79 5.20 -1.36 -14.83
CA VAL A 79 6.38 -2.24 -14.89
C VAL A 79 7.18 -2.01 -16.17
N LEU A 80 8.42 -1.52 -16.03
CA LEU A 80 9.40 -1.48 -17.14
C LEU A 80 10.58 -2.40 -16.87
N ASN A 81 11.26 -2.17 -15.74
CA ASN A 81 12.36 -3.01 -15.23
C ASN A 81 12.03 -3.52 -13.82
N THR A 82 10.74 -3.60 -13.48
CA THR A 82 10.21 -4.07 -12.19
C THR A 82 10.62 -3.29 -10.94
N TYR A 83 11.49 -2.29 -11.04
CA TYR A 83 11.98 -1.50 -9.91
C TYR A 83 10.91 -0.94 -8.96
N LEU A 84 9.82 -0.35 -9.46
CA LEU A 84 8.78 0.15 -8.56
C LEU A 84 8.04 -0.98 -7.84
N ARG A 85 7.86 -2.13 -8.49
CA ARG A 85 7.24 -3.32 -7.91
C ARG A 85 8.16 -3.99 -6.89
N ASP A 86 9.40 -4.28 -7.28
CA ASP A 86 10.28 -5.23 -6.58
C ASP A 86 11.21 -4.60 -5.54
N THR A 87 11.27 -3.27 -5.44
CA THR A 87 12.15 -2.59 -4.47
C THR A 87 11.40 -1.61 -3.59
N GLN A 88 10.12 -1.87 -3.35
CA GLN A 88 9.40 -1.26 -2.24
C GLN A 88 10.09 -1.71 -0.94
N ARG A 89 9.93 -0.93 0.12
CA ARG A 89 10.56 -1.20 1.41
C ARG A 89 9.66 -0.72 2.53
N TYR A 90 9.94 -1.21 3.72
CA TYR A 90 9.35 -0.72 4.94
C TYR A 90 10.41 -0.43 6.01
N ARG A 91 10.01 0.32 7.03
CA ARG A 91 10.72 0.46 8.31
C ARG A 91 9.72 0.28 9.43
N ALA A 92 10.02 -0.68 10.30
CA ALA A 92 9.25 -0.97 11.49
C ALA A 92 9.98 -0.44 12.73
N ASP A 93 9.27 0.37 13.52
CA ASP A 93 9.71 0.87 14.83
C ASP A 93 8.79 0.30 15.93
N ALA A 94 8.90 0.80 17.16
CA ALA A 94 8.14 0.24 18.29
C ALA A 94 6.62 0.48 18.19
N ASP A 95 6.20 1.56 17.55
CA ASP A 95 4.82 2.06 17.52
C ASP A 95 4.35 2.47 16.11
N GLN A 96 5.20 2.34 15.10
CA GLN A 96 4.89 2.73 13.73
C GLN A 96 5.50 1.78 12.68
N LEU A 97 4.83 1.73 11.53
CA LEU A 97 5.32 1.13 10.30
C LEU A 97 5.28 2.17 9.19
N GLU A 98 6.40 2.38 8.53
CA GLU A 98 6.47 3.15 7.29
C GLU A 98 6.68 2.22 6.11
N TYR A 99 5.96 2.45 5.01
CA TYR A 99 6.02 1.63 3.80
C TYR A 99 6.08 2.54 2.56
N GLY A 100 6.89 2.19 1.55
CA GLY A 100 6.91 2.93 0.30
C GLY A 100 8.10 2.65 -0.61
N SER A 101 8.48 3.63 -1.43
CA SER A 101 9.50 3.52 -2.47
C SER A 101 10.35 4.79 -2.57
N ASP A 102 11.64 4.67 -2.93
CA ASP A 102 12.52 5.79 -3.29
C ASP A 102 12.52 6.12 -4.79
N ARG A 103 11.74 5.40 -5.61
CA ARG A 103 11.74 5.67 -7.04
C ARG A 103 11.17 7.07 -7.26
N VAL A 104 11.95 7.94 -7.91
CA VAL A 104 11.56 9.35 -8.16
C VAL A 104 10.20 9.49 -8.87
N TYR A 105 9.83 8.49 -9.68
CA TYR A 105 8.57 8.46 -10.42
C TYR A 105 7.40 7.82 -9.65
N ALA A 106 7.64 7.29 -8.44
CA ALA A 106 6.63 6.61 -7.64
C ALA A 106 5.46 7.55 -7.29
N ALA A 107 5.78 8.79 -6.87
CA ALA A 107 4.79 9.82 -6.57
C ALA A 107 4.02 10.24 -7.83
N THR A 108 4.69 10.43 -8.97
CA THR A 108 4.04 10.72 -10.25
C THR A 108 3.03 9.64 -10.63
N HIS A 109 3.34 8.37 -10.41
CA HIS A 109 2.38 7.30 -10.70
C HIS A 109 1.29 7.17 -9.66
N GLN A 110 1.56 7.45 -8.38
CA GLN A 110 0.54 7.45 -7.34
C GLN A 110 -0.54 8.52 -7.61
N PHE A 111 -0.11 9.75 -7.91
CA PHE A 111 -1.00 10.91 -7.98
C PHE A 111 -1.36 11.35 -9.39
N GLY A 112 -0.66 10.84 -10.40
CA GLY A 112 -0.73 11.36 -11.76
C GLY A 112 0.10 12.64 -11.94
N ASP A 113 0.09 13.14 -13.18
CA ASP A 113 0.68 14.41 -13.58
C ASP A 113 -0.04 14.90 -14.85
N ASP A 114 -0.99 15.81 -14.65
CA ASP A 114 -1.86 16.31 -15.72
C ASP A 114 -1.07 17.12 -16.76
N GLU A 115 -0.06 17.88 -16.35
CA GLU A 115 0.78 18.68 -17.26
C GLU A 115 1.53 17.80 -18.25
N ARG A 116 1.96 16.61 -17.82
CA ARG A 116 2.62 15.61 -18.68
C ARG A 116 1.66 14.57 -19.26
N GLY A 117 0.36 14.67 -18.98
CA GLY A 117 -0.65 13.70 -19.42
C GLY A 117 -0.41 12.28 -18.89
N ILE A 118 0.07 12.16 -17.65
CA ILE A 118 0.30 10.88 -16.97
C ILE A 118 -0.89 10.63 -16.03
N PRO A 119 -1.74 9.63 -16.29
CA PRO A 119 -2.85 9.35 -15.39
C PRO A 119 -2.35 8.75 -14.07
N ALA A 120 -3.09 9.02 -13.00
CA ALA A 120 -2.89 8.41 -11.69
C ALA A 120 -3.14 6.90 -11.76
N ARG A 121 -2.28 6.15 -11.11
CA ARG A 121 -2.36 4.70 -10.93
C ARG A 121 -1.99 4.41 -9.47
N PRO A 122 -2.93 4.66 -8.54
CA PRO A 122 -2.68 4.48 -7.12
C PRO A 122 -2.22 3.06 -6.86
N TRP A 123 -1.01 2.92 -6.33
CA TRP A 123 -0.35 1.64 -6.07
C TRP A 123 0.01 1.50 -4.59
N LEU A 124 0.19 2.62 -3.90
CA LEU A 124 0.48 2.69 -2.47
C LEU A 124 -0.83 2.82 -1.69
N GLY A 125 -1.03 1.92 -0.73
CA GLY A 125 -2.17 1.90 0.17
C GLY A 125 -2.41 0.51 0.76
N LEU A 126 -3.42 0.40 1.62
CA LEU A 126 -3.88 -0.87 2.16
C LEU A 126 -5.16 -1.27 1.44
N SER A 127 -5.21 -2.51 0.97
CA SER A 127 -6.47 -3.14 0.60
C SER A 127 -7.25 -3.55 1.86
N PRO A 128 -8.57 -3.83 1.76
CA PRO A 128 -9.32 -4.41 2.87
C PRO A 128 -8.68 -5.70 3.41
N ASP A 129 -8.07 -6.49 2.54
CA ASP A 129 -7.37 -7.73 2.91
C ASP A 129 -6.09 -7.44 3.70
N ASP A 130 -5.32 -6.42 3.29
CA ASP A 130 -4.14 -5.96 4.04
C ASP A 130 -4.52 -5.45 5.42
N GLU A 131 -5.59 -4.66 5.52
CA GLU A 131 -6.07 -4.12 6.80
C GLU A 131 -6.47 -5.24 7.75
N ARG A 132 -7.23 -6.24 7.27
CA ARG A 132 -7.61 -7.39 8.08
C ARG A 132 -6.41 -8.22 8.53
N ALA A 133 -5.44 -8.46 7.64
CA ALA A 133 -4.21 -9.17 7.97
C ALA A 133 -3.40 -8.40 9.02
N ALA A 134 -3.23 -7.08 8.84
CA ALA A 134 -2.51 -6.23 9.78
C ALA A 134 -3.17 -6.22 11.17
N VAL A 135 -4.49 -6.06 11.23
CA VAL A 135 -5.25 -6.13 12.50
C VAL A 135 -5.05 -7.47 13.18
N GLN A 136 -5.11 -8.58 12.43
CA GLN A 136 -4.92 -9.92 12.98
C GLN A 136 -3.51 -10.09 13.55
N THR A 137 -2.48 -9.66 12.83
CA THR A 137 -1.08 -9.70 13.29
C THR A 137 -0.88 -8.90 14.59
N LEU A 138 -1.46 -7.70 14.67
CA LEU A 138 -1.40 -6.90 15.90
C LEU A 138 -2.11 -7.58 17.08
N LEU A 139 -3.21 -8.28 16.81
CA LEU A 139 -3.94 -9.00 17.84
C LEU A 139 -3.22 -10.22 18.38
N ASP A 140 -2.67 -11.01 17.48
CA ASP A 140 -1.89 -12.19 17.83
C ASP A 140 -0.68 -11.77 18.67
N PHE A 141 -0.06 -10.65 18.33
CA PHE A 141 1.03 -10.05 19.13
C PHE A 141 0.57 -9.65 20.55
N MET A 142 -0.64 -9.12 20.71
CA MET A 142 -1.19 -8.73 22.02
C MET A 142 -1.69 -9.91 22.86
N GLY A 143 -1.74 -11.13 22.33
CA GLY A 143 -2.22 -12.32 23.03
C GLY A 143 -3.71 -12.30 23.38
N HIS A 144 -4.53 -11.48 22.71
CA HIS A 144 -5.96 -11.31 22.99
C HIS A 144 -6.81 -11.16 21.73
N PRO A 145 -8.05 -11.69 21.71
CA PRO A 145 -8.98 -11.46 20.60
C PRO A 145 -9.55 -10.03 20.62
N LEU A 146 -9.58 -9.33 19.46
CA LEU A 146 -10.45 -8.16 19.29
C LEU A 146 -11.87 -8.74 19.25
N GLY A 147 -12.52 -8.75 20.41
CA GLY A 147 -13.90 -9.22 20.53
C GLY A 147 -14.79 -8.57 19.48
N LEU A 148 -15.32 -9.41 18.58
CA LEU A 148 -16.49 -9.12 17.78
C LEU A 148 -17.70 -9.15 18.73
N ASN A 149 -18.21 -7.97 19.09
CA ASN A 149 -19.62 -7.83 19.40
C ASN A 149 -20.33 -7.32 18.15
#